data_AF-A0A8S4A1G6-F1
#
_entry.id   AF-A0A8S4A1G6-F1
#
_cell.length_a   1.000
_cell.length_b   1.000
_cell.length_c   1.000
_cell.angle_alpha   90.00
_cell.angle_beta   90.00
_cell.angle_gamma   90.00
#
_symmetry.space_group_name_H-M   'P 1'
#
loop_
_entity.id
_entity.type
_entity.pdbx_description
1 polymer ?
#
loop_
_entity_poly.entity_id
_entity_poly.type
_entity_poly.pdbx_seq_one_letter_code
_entity_poly.pdbx_strand_id
1 'polypeptide(L)'
;MIVEELYKGGVLKFTCGAGLIRTGPETLMCDGTKWNDQPPKCIEGTTLQCDFEDPALCGWSQDFDDDFDWIWHTGETPTAQTGPRYDHTTSTSEGHYLYMESSAPQASGQKTRLLSPPYSPENMINMCLEFYYHMNGPDGVGEVGELDVYVKPLTQKTAMLDPSQRIFHQEGNHGDQWLSAIVQLPYLAETFQIVIQATRLKSWSADIAIDDVRLHNCVE
;
A
#
# COMPACT_ATOMS: atom_id res chain seq x y z
N MET A 1 -12.85 14.89 -21.97
CA MET A 1 -13.63 13.71 -21.57
C MET A 1 -14.24 13.13 -22.82
N ILE A 2 -13.88 11.89 -23.18
CA ILE A 2 -14.46 11.17 -24.31
C ILE A 2 -15.06 9.91 -23.70
N VAL A 3 -16.37 9.71 -23.88
CA VAL A 3 -17.11 8.54 -23.39
C VAL A 3 -17.50 7.73 -24.60
N GLU A 4 -16.98 6.50 -24.71
CA GLU A 4 -17.37 5.53 -25.74
C GLU A 4 -18.08 4.34 -25.08
N GLU A 5 -19.33 4.06 -25.51
CA GLU A 5 -20.08 2.89 -25.07
C GLU A 5 -19.61 1.65 -25.83
N LEU A 6 -18.89 0.76 -25.15
CA LEU A 6 -18.42 -0.51 -25.75
C LEU A 6 -19.17 -1.75 -25.24
N TYR A 7 -19.81 -1.70 -24.08
CA TYR A 7 -20.70 -2.73 -23.53
C TYR A 7 -21.81 -2.07 -22.73
N LYS A 8 -22.80 -2.80 -22.18
CA LYS A 8 -23.94 -2.26 -21.38
C LYS A 8 -23.48 -1.67 -20.03
N GLY A 9 -22.59 -0.69 -20.09
CA GLY A 9 -21.73 -0.18 -19.03
C GLY A 9 -20.82 0.91 -19.60
N GLY A 10 -20.00 1.53 -18.75
CA GLY A 10 -19.16 2.67 -19.15
C GLY A 10 -17.70 2.45 -18.77
N VAL A 11 -16.77 2.82 -19.65
CA VAL A 11 -15.34 2.83 -19.36
C VAL A 11 -14.85 4.28 -19.36
N LEU A 12 -14.28 4.73 -18.25
CA LEU A 12 -13.68 6.06 -18.12
C LEU A 12 -12.18 5.93 -18.02
N LYS A 13 -11.44 6.56 -18.94
CA LYS A 13 -9.98 6.66 -18.87
C LYS A 13 -9.57 8.03 -18.34
N PHE A 14 -8.66 8.05 -17.37
CA PHE A 14 -8.22 9.26 -16.69
C PHE A 14 -6.79 9.65 -17.03
N THR A 15 -6.59 10.92 -17.34
CA THR A 15 -5.27 11.54 -17.54
C THR A 15 -5.22 12.84 -16.76
N CYS A 16 -4.09 13.11 -16.11
CA CYS A 16 -3.88 14.37 -15.42
C CYS A 16 -3.30 15.44 -16.36
N GLY A 17 -3.57 16.71 -16.05
CA GLY A 17 -2.98 17.84 -16.76
C GLY A 17 -1.46 17.89 -16.61
N ALA A 18 -0.79 18.69 -17.43
CA ALA A 18 0.67 18.85 -17.35
C ALA A 18 1.09 19.30 -15.94
N GLY A 19 2.07 18.62 -15.34
CA GLY A 19 2.56 18.90 -13.98
C GLY A 19 1.78 18.24 -12.85
N LEU A 20 0.69 17.52 -13.16
CA LEU A 20 -0.11 16.80 -12.18
C LEU A 20 0.12 15.29 -12.28
N ILE A 21 0.17 14.64 -11.12
CA ILE A 21 0.34 13.20 -11.00
C ILE A 21 -1.01 12.54 -10.72
N ARG A 22 -1.32 11.46 -11.46
CA ARG A 22 -2.53 10.65 -11.26
C ARG A 22 -2.31 9.69 -10.10
N THR A 23 -3.14 9.80 -9.07
CA THR A 23 -3.21 8.88 -7.93
C THR A 23 -4.53 8.11 -8.00
N GLY A 24 -4.47 6.79 -8.14
CA GLY A 24 -5.63 5.93 -8.38
C GLY A 24 -5.71 5.35 -9.81
N PRO A 25 -6.83 4.67 -10.15
CA PRO A 25 -6.91 3.85 -11.36
C PRO A 25 -6.80 4.65 -12.66
N GLU A 26 -6.12 4.08 -13.66
CA GLU A 26 -6.12 4.65 -15.02
C GLU A 26 -7.51 4.60 -15.64
N THR A 27 -8.28 3.57 -15.30
CA THR A 27 -9.56 3.27 -15.93
C THR A 27 -10.59 2.85 -14.89
N LEU A 28 -11.78 3.47 -14.91
CA LEU A 28 -12.95 2.99 -14.18
C LEU A 28 -13.91 2.27 -15.12
N MET A 29 -14.51 1.20 -14.61
CA MET A 29 -15.49 0.40 -15.31
C MET A 29 -16.80 0.40 -14.53
N CYS A 30 -17.91 0.65 -15.23
CA CYS A 30 -19.26 0.55 -14.69
C CYS A 30 -19.98 -0.61 -15.36
N ASP A 31 -20.60 -1.48 -14.56
CA ASP A 31 -21.43 -2.61 -15.04
C ASP A 31 -22.87 -2.21 -15.41
N GLY A 32 -23.17 -0.91 -15.35
CA GLY A 32 -24.50 -0.33 -15.50
C GLY A 32 -25.19 0.01 -14.17
N THR A 33 -24.65 -0.44 -13.03
CA THR A 33 -25.21 -0.15 -11.69
C THR A 33 -24.17 0.31 -10.69
N LYS A 34 -22.93 -0.17 -10.78
CA LYS A 34 -21.85 0.19 -9.86
C LYS A 34 -20.55 0.44 -10.61
N TRP A 35 -19.82 1.43 -10.13
CA TRP A 35 -18.41 1.61 -10.47
C TRP A 35 -17.58 0.60 -9.70
N ASN A 36 -16.54 0.10 -10.33
CA ASN A 36 -15.58 -0.78 -9.68
C ASN A 36 -14.73 -0.04 -8.63
N ASP A 37 -14.58 1.28 -8.72
CA ASP A 37 -13.82 2.10 -7.77
C ASP A 37 -14.16 3.62 -7.85
N GLN A 38 -13.51 4.44 -7.03
CA GLN A 38 -13.56 5.90 -7.03
C GLN A 38 -12.69 6.52 -8.13
N PRO A 39 -13.07 7.70 -8.67
CA PRO A 39 -12.25 8.42 -9.64
C PRO A 39 -10.87 8.77 -9.09
N PRO A 40 -9.79 8.65 -9.91
CA PRO A 40 -8.46 9.05 -9.48
C PRO A 40 -8.38 10.55 -9.23
N LYS A 41 -7.47 10.96 -8.35
CA LYS A 41 -7.16 12.37 -8.10
C LYS A 41 -5.94 12.78 -8.91
N CYS A 42 -5.92 14.06 -9.29
CA CYS A 42 -4.74 14.70 -9.86
C CYS A 42 -4.17 15.63 -8.79
N ILE A 43 -2.98 15.34 -8.30
CA ILE A 43 -2.34 16.12 -7.24
C ILE A 43 -1.16 16.92 -7.80
N GLU A 44 -1.00 18.15 -7.28
CA GLU A 44 0.22 18.93 -7.45
C GLU A 44 1.26 18.43 -6.45
N GLY A 45 2.36 17.89 -6.97
CA GLY A 45 3.43 17.36 -6.15
C GLY A 45 3.14 15.97 -5.58
N THR A 46 4.22 15.35 -5.13
CA THR A 46 4.24 14.08 -4.42
C THR A 46 4.26 14.36 -2.93
N THR A 47 3.18 14.03 -2.23
CA THR A 47 3.21 13.96 -0.77
C THR A 47 4.26 12.92 -0.36
N LEU A 48 5.20 13.34 0.49
CA LEU A 48 6.29 12.51 0.99
C LEU A 48 5.97 11.90 2.35
N GLN A 49 4.79 12.15 2.94
CA GLN A 49 4.41 11.68 4.27
C GLN A 49 2.94 11.27 4.29
N CYS A 50 2.62 10.14 4.88
CA CYS A 50 1.27 9.66 5.05
C CYS A 50 1.12 8.94 6.38
N ASP A 51 0.37 9.56 7.28
CA ASP A 51 -0.07 9.04 8.57
C ASP A 51 -1.42 8.30 8.48
N PHE A 52 -1.96 8.17 7.26
CA PHE A 52 -3.27 7.57 6.95
C PHE A 52 -4.48 8.20 7.65
N GLU A 53 -4.38 9.40 8.22
CA GLU A 53 -5.54 10.08 8.85
C GLU A 53 -6.55 10.65 7.83
N ASP A 54 -6.15 10.73 6.55
CA ASP A 54 -7.04 11.06 5.44
C ASP A 54 -7.38 9.77 4.65
N PRO A 55 -8.67 9.42 4.46
CA PRO A 55 -9.09 8.27 3.65
C PRO A 55 -8.70 8.38 2.17
N ALA A 56 -8.17 9.52 1.72
CA ALA A 56 -7.52 9.69 0.42
C ALA A 56 -6.13 9.04 0.32
N LEU A 57 -5.61 8.48 1.41
CA LEU A 57 -4.32 7.76 1.49
C LEU A 57 -3.13 8.59 0.96
N CYS A 58 -3.20 9.91 1.06
CA CYS A 58 -2.12 10.82 0.66
C CYS A 58 -1.60 10.62 -0.79
N GLY A 59 -2.42 10.05 -1.67
CA GLY A 59 -2.04 9.72 -3.05
C GLY A 59 -1.50 8.31 -3.27
N TRP A 60 -1.31 7.51 -2.21
CA TRP A 60 -1.17 6.07 -2.33
C TRP A 60 -2.46 5.45 -2.88
N SER A 61 -2.33 4.32 -3.56
CA SER A 61 -3.47 3.61 -4.15
C SER A 61 -3.32 2.11 -4.02
N GLN A 62 -4.43 1.40 -3.84
CA GLN A 62 -4.47 -0.06 -3.93
C GLN A 62 -4.09 -0.55 -5.33
N ASP A 63 -3.62 -1.78 -5.44
CA ASP A 63 -3.30 -2.42 -6.71
C ASP A 63 -4.41 -3.36 -7.20
N PHE A 64 -5.05 -3.02 -8.31
CA PHE A 64 -6.12 -3.83 -8.89
C PHE A 64 -5.68 -5.19 -9.45
N ASP A 65 -4.38 -5.41 -9.61
CA ASP A 65 -3.82 -6.66 -10.11
C ASP A 65 -3.39 -7.61 -8.96
N ASP A 66 -3.78 -7.35 -7.71
CA ASP A 66 -3.54 -8.23 -6.55
C ASP A 66 -4.74 -9.12 -6.20
N ASP A 67 -4.70 -9.82 -5.06
CA ASP A 67 -5.76 -10.74 -4.64
C ASP A 67 -6.85 -10.07 -3.79
N PHE A 68 -6.51 -9.00 -3.06
CA PHE A 68 -7.38 -8.24 -2.16
C PHE A 68 -6.70 -6.94 -1.69
N ASP A 69 -7.47 -5.99 -1.18
CA ASP A 69 -6.99 -4.65 -0.80
C ASP A 69 -6.59 -4.54 0.69
N TRP A 70 -5.67 -3.61 0.99
CA TRP A 70 -5.43 -3.15 2.36
C TRP A 70 -6.70 -2.49 2.92
N ILE A 71 -6.97 -2.66 4.21
CA ILE A 71 -8.13 -2.10 4.87
C ILE A 71 -7.71 -0.88 5.68
N TRP A 72 -8.34 0.26 5.39
CA TRP A 72 -8.24 1.46 6.22
C TRP A 72 -9.10 1.30 7.47
N HIS A 73 -8.45 1.31 8.64
CA HIS A 73 -9.06 0.85 9.88
C HIS A 73 -8.66 1.73 11.07
N THR A 74 -9.42 1.61 12.15
CA THR A 74 -9.20 2.32 13.41
C THR A 74 -9.49 1.40 14.60
N GLY A 75 -8.76 1.58 15.70
CA GLY A 75 -8.87 0.77 16.90
C GLY A 75 -8.36 -0.67 16.72
N GLU A 76 -8.87 -1.61 17.51
CA GLU A 76 -8.48 -3.03 17.48
C GLU A 76 -8.97 -3.72 16.20
N THR A 77 -8.19 -4.67 15.67
CA THR A 77 -8.63 -5.48 14.53
C THR A 77 -9.73 -6.48 14.95
N PRO A 78 -10.56 -6.97 14.01
CA PRO A 78 -11.68 -7.85 14.35
C PRO A 78 -11.26 -9.20 14.95
N THR A 79 -10.06 -9.67 14.62
CA THR A 79 -9.52 -10.93 15.11
C THR A 79 -8.88 -10.70 16.48
N ALA A 80 -9.33 -11.46 17.48
CA ALA A 80 -8.83 -11.30 18.84
C ALA A 80 -7.34 -11.66 18.92
N GLN A 81 -6.57 -10.84 19.66
CA GLN A 81 -5.13 -11.03 19.89
C GLN A 81 -4.26 -10.95 18.62
N THR A 82 -4.72 -10.24 17.59
CA THR A 82 -3.94 -9.92 16.39
C THR A 82 -3.96 -8.42 16.15
N GLY A 83 -3.04 -7.94 15.32
CA GLY A 83 -2.97 -6.53 14.91
C GLY A 83 -2.71 -5.55 16.06
N PRO A 84 -2.65 -4.25 15.74
CA PRO A 84 -2.42 -3.21 16.73
C PRO A 84 -3.71 -2.83 17.45
N ARG A 85 -3.58 -2.39 18.70
CA ARG A 85 -4.69 -1.85 19.49
C ARG A 85 -5.09 -0.44 19.05
N TYR A 86 -4.10 0.33 18.64
CA TYR A 86 -4.16 1.76 18.32
C TYR A 86 -3.26 2.04 17.12
N ASP A 87 -3.59 3.08 16.37
CA ASP A 87 -2.69 3.62 15.35
C ASP A 87 -1.36 4.08 15.97
N HIS A 88 -0.32 4.19 15.16
CA HIS A 88 0.99 4.63 15.64
C HIS A 88 1.00 6.15 15.88
N THR A 89 0.46 6.93 14.94
CA THR A 89 0.51 8.40 14.89
C THR A 89 0.01 9.07 16.16
N THR A 90 -1.22 8.75 16.57
CA THR A 90 -1.93 9.33 17.71
C THR A 90 -1.86 8.45 18.95
N SER A 91 -1.58 7.15 18.79
CA SER A 91 -1.64 6.16 19.86
C SER A 91 -3.03 6.11 20.52
N THR A 92 -4.08 6.30 19.74
CA THR A 92 -5.48 6.28 20.21
C THR A 92 -6.34 5.33 19.39
N SER A 93 -7.58 5.09 19.83
CA SER A 93 -8.57 4.34 19.05
C SER A 93 -9.29 5.19 18.01
N GLU A 94 -8.88 6.44 17.81
CA GLU A 94 -9.49 7.36 16.84
C GLU A 94 -8.58 7.60 15.62
N GLY A 95 -7.28 7.32 15.72
CA GLY A 95 -6.37 7.39 14.59
C GLY A 95 -6.50 6.18 13.68
N HIS A 96 -5.88 6.27 12.51
CA HIS A 96 -6.09 5.35 11.41
C HIS A 96 -4.79 4.72 10.94
N TYR A 97 -4.89 3.49 10.47
CA TYR A 97 -3.78 2.75 9.87
C TYR A 97 -4.30 1.86 8.74
N LEU A 98 -3.39 1.31 7.95
CA LEU A 98 -3.73 0.29 6.96
C LEU A 98 -3.39 -1.08 7.51
N TYR A 99 -4.27 -2.06 7.33
CA TYR A 99 -3.98 -3.45 7.71
C TYR A 99 -4.44 -4.48 6.68
N MET A 100 -3.78 -5.62 6.70
CA MET A 100 -4.11 -6.81 5.93
C MET A 100 -4.95 -7.74 6.81
N GLU A 101 -6.22 -7.97 6.45
CA GLU A 101 -7.06 -8.99 7.08
C GLU A 101 -6.70 -10.38 6.53
N SER A 102 -6.11 -11.23 7.38
CA SER A 102 -5.72 -12.59 6.98
C SER A 102 -6.81 -13.64 7.16
N SER A 103 -7.93 -13.32 7.80
CA SER A 103 -8.98 -14.31 8.04
C SER A 103 -9.76 -14.67 6.76
N ALA A 104 -10.83 -15.44 6.88
CA ALA A 104 -11.61 -15.83 5.70
C ALA A 104 -12.31 -14.58 5.08
N PRO A 105 -12.35 -14.44 3.74
CA PRO A 105 -12.15 -15.48 2.73
C PRO A 105 -10.71 -15.65 2.20
N GLN A 106 -9.71 -14.97 2.76
CA GLN A 106 -8.34 -14.99 2.25
C GLN A 106 -7.66 -16.35 2.46
N ALA A 107 -6.85 -16.73 1.47
CA ALA A 107 -6.15 -18.01 1.38
C ALA A 107 -4.62 -17.84 1.33
N SER A 108 -3.89 -18.90 1.63
CA SER A 108 -2.43 -18.87 1.70
C SER A 108 -1.81 -18.56 0.34
N GLY A 109 -0.84 -17.64 0.32
CA GLY A 109 -0.18 -17.14 -0.88
C GLY A 109 -0.89 -15.95 -1.54
N GLN A 110 -2.08 -15.56 -1.06
CA GLN A 110 -2.72 -14.34 -1.53
C GLN A 110 -2.02 -13.10 -0.97
N LYS A 111 -2.01 -12.04 -1.76
CA LYS A 111 -1.29 -10.80 -1.46
C LYS A 111 -2.16 -9.56 -1.66
N THR A 112 -1.83 -8.55 -0.88
CA THR A 112 -2.33 -7.18 -1.05
C THR A 112 -1.16 -6.22 -1.29
N ARG A 113 -1.35 -5.20 -2.12
CA ARG A 113 -0.31 -4.27 -2.54
C ARG A 113 -0.81 -2.83 -2.49
N LEU A 114 -0.06 -2.01 -1.76
CA LEU A 114 -0.23 -0.56 -1.76
C LEU A 114 0.86 0.08 -2.63
N LEU A 115 0.44 0.96 -3.53
CA LEU A 115 1.29 1.61 -4.51
C LEU A 115 1.46 3.09 -4.17
N SER A 116 2.70 3.57 -4.12
CA SER A 116 2.97 4.99 -3.89
C SER A 116 2.52 5.85 -5.08
N PRO A 117 2.41 7.18 -4.94
CA PRO A 117 2.53 8.07 -6.08
C PRO A 117 3.79 7.78 -6.90
N PRO A 118 3.80 8.01 -8.23
CA PRO A 118 5.00 7.93 -9.03
C PRO A 118 5.99 9.04 -8.64
N TYR A 119 7.27 8.69 -8.53
CA TYR A 119 8.34 9.60 -8.15
C TYR A 119 9.35 9.75 -9.28
N SER A 120 9.75 11.00 -9.55
CA SER A 120 10.79 11.30 -10.54
C SER A 120 12.20 11.16 -9.92
N PRO A 121 13.18 10.58 -10.63
CA PRO A 121 14.54 10.36 -10.14
C PRO A 121 15.22 11.59 -9.57
N GLU A 122 15.03 12.75 -10.19
CA GLU A 122 15.66 14.02 -9.81
C GLU A 122 15.29 14.49 -8.40
N ASN A 123 14.12 14.09 -7.89
CA ASN A 123 13.62 14.46 -6.57
C ASN A 123 13.91 13.39 -5.51
N MET A 124 14.53 12.26 -5.89
CA MET A 124 14.69 11.08 -5.04
C MET A 124 16.15 10.68 -4.80
N ILE A 125 17.07 11.64 -4.88
CA ILE A 125 18.48 11.41 -4.65
C ILE A 125 18.75 11.27 -3.15
N ASN A 126 19.38 10.16 -2.73
CA ASN A 126 19.73 9.84 -1.34
C ASN A 126 18.52 9.85 -0.37
N MET A 127 17.35 9.44 -0.86
CA MET A 127 16.13 9.34 -0.05
C MET A 127 16.02 7.98 0.64
N CYS A 128 15.46 8.00 1.84
CA CYS A 128 15.11 6.85 2.64
C CYS A 128 13.59 6.78 2.75
N LEU A 129 13.07 5.57 2.64
CA LEU A 129 11.72 5.22 3.05
C LEU A 129 11.77 4.84 4.53
N GLU A 130 10.96 5.52 5.33
CA GLU A 130 10.68 5.17 6.71
C GLU A 130 9.19 4.88 6.84
N PHE A 131 8.84 3.84 7.59
CA PHE A 131 7.46 3.51 7.92
C PHE A 131 7.40 2.67 9.18
N TYR A 132 6.22 2.63 9.79
CA TYR A 132 5.94 1.77 10.93
C TYR A 132 5.14 0.56 10.48
N TYR A 133 5.44 -0.59 11.08
CA TYR A 133 4.73 -1.83 10.83
C TYR A 133 4.44 -2.55 12.14
N HIS A 134 3.33 -3.29 12.17
CA HIS A 134 2.93 -4.14 13.28
C HIS A 134 2.59 -5.51 12.72
N MET A 135 3.19 -6.55 13.29
CA MET A 135 3.04 -7.93 12.83
C MET A 135 2.84 -8.83 14.05
N ASN A 136 1.58 -9.01 14.42
CA ASN A 136 1.19 -9.74 15.63
C ASN A 136 0.12 -10.78 15.32
N GLY A 137 0.34 -11.98 15.86
CA GLY A 137 -0.63 -13.07 15.84
C GLY A 137 -0.21 -14.20 16.79
N PRO A 138 -0.95 -15.33 16.82
CA PRO A 138 -0.67 -16.43 17.72
C PRO A 138 0.73 -17.04 17.52
N ASP A 139 1.33 -17.52 18.61
CA ASP A 139 2.62 -18.19 18.58
C ASP A 139 2.54 -19.54 17.84
N GLY A 140 3.11 -19.57 16.63
CA GLY A 140 3.21 -20.76 15.78
C GLY A 140 4.10 -20.49 14.55
N VAL A 141 4.77 -21.51 14.04
CA VAL A 141 5.81 -21.37 13.00
C VAL A 141 5.20 -20.97 11.64
N GLY A 142 5.55 -19.78 11.12
CA GLY A 142 5.20 -19.32 9.77
C GLY A 142 3.77 -18.76 9.63
N GLU A 143 3.25 -18.19 10.71
CA GLU A 143 1.83 -17.91 10.83
C GLU A 143 1.40 -16.52 10.36
N VAL A 144 2.14 -15.43 10.66
CA VAL A 144 1.60 -14.08 10.44
C VAL A 144 1.50 -13.67 8.97
N GLY A 145 2.55 -13.90 8.20
CA GLY A 145 2.64 -13.45 6.81
C GLY A 145 4.03 -12.89 6.52
N GLU A 146 4.16 -12.30 5.34
CA GLU A 146 5.36 -11.59 4.88
C GLU A 146 4.99 -10.13 4.58
N LEU A 147 5.89 -9.21 4.92
CA LEU A 147 5.83 -7.81 4.54
C LEU A 147 7.07 -7.47 3.71
N ASP A 148 6.85 -7.16 2.43
CA ASP A 148 7.90 -6.79 1.49
C ASP A 148 7.72 -5.35 1.01
N VAL A 149 8.84 -4.68 0.71
CA VAL A 149 8.82 -3.42 -0.05
C VAL A 149 9.65 -3.57 -1.31
N TYR A 150 9.06 -3.21 -2.45
CA TYR A 150 9.72 -3.21 -3.76
C TYR A 150 9.81 -1.80 -4.32
N VAL A 151 10.82 -1.56 -5.16
CA VAL A 151 10.92 -0.35 -5.96
C VAL A 151 11.04 -0.73 -7.43
N LYS A 152 10.06 -0.32 -8.24
CA LYS A 152 10.00 -0.67 -9.67
C LYS A 152 9.86 0.57 -10.55
N PRO A 153 10.34 0.52 -11.80
CA PRO A 153 9.91 1.45 -12.84
C PRO A 153 8.39 1.55 -12.96
N LEU A 154 7.88 2.74 -13.29
CA LEU A 154 6.46 2.93 -13.55
C LEU A 154 5.98 2.12 -14.78
N THR A 155 6.87 1.90 -15.74
CA THR A 155 6.64 1.13 -16.97
C THR A 155 6.48 -0.38 -16.74
N GLN A 156 6.97 -0.90 -15.61
CA GLN A 156 6.84 -2.29 -15.24
C GLN A 156 5.48 -2.55 -14.57
N LYS A 157 4.81 -3.64 -14.97
CA LYS A 157 3.56 -4.09 -14.34
C LYS A 157 3.83 -4.64 -12.94
N THR A 158 2.98 -4.28 -11.97
CA THR A 158 3.10 -4.77 -10.59
C THR A 158 2.90 -6.29 -10.46
N ALA A 159 2.11 -6.91 -11.34
CA ALA A 159 2.02 -8.37 -11.43
C ALA A 159 3.36 -9.08 -11.74
N MET A 160 4.36 -8.35 -12.24
CA MET A 160 5.68 -8.86 -12.64
C MET A 160 6.81 -8.29 -11.76
N LEU A 161 6.55 -8.04 -10.47
CA LEU A 161 7.61 -7.63 -9.53
C LEU A 161 8.74 -8.66 -9.50
N ASP A 162 9.98 -8.17 -9.59
CA ASP A 162 11.18 -9.00 -9.56
C ASP A 162 11.74 -9.05 -8.13
N PRO A 163 12.08 -10.23 -7.58
CA PRO A 163 12.68 -10.35 -6.25
C PRO A 163 13.96 -9.52 -6.04
N SER A 164 14.71 -9.21 -7.11
CA SER A 164 15.89 -8.34 -7.06
C SER A 164 15.58 -6.87 -6.82
N GLN A 165 14.32 -6.45 -6.99
CA GLN A 165 13.82 -5.10 -6.73
C GLN A 165 13.33 -4.91 -5.30
N ARG A 166 13.36 -5.96 -4.48
CA ARG A 166 12.96 -5.92 -3.09
C ARG A 166 14.02 -5.20 -2.25
N ILE A 167 13.60 -4.18 -1.52
CA ILE A 167 14.45 -3.37 -0.65
C ILE A 167 14.21 -3.66 0.84
N PHE A 168 13.07 -4.25 1.19
CA PHE A 168 12.71 -4.61 2.56
C PHE A 168 11.98 -5.95 2.60
N HIS A 169 12.17 -6.71 3.68
CA HIS A 169 11.47 -7.95 3.95
C HIS A 169 11.41 -8.21 5.46
N GLN A 170 10.23 -8.57 5.96
CA GLN A 170 10.01 -9.17 7.28
C GLN A 170 9.01 -10.31 7.17
N GLU A 171 9.11 -11.28 8.07
CA GLU A 171 8.20 -12.43 8.11
C GLU A 171 7.91 -12.87 9.56
N GLY A 172 6.71 -13.41 9.76
CA GLY A 172 6.33 -14.02 11.03
C GLY A 172 5.93 -13.04 12.13
N ASN A 173 5.92 -13.53 13.36
CA ASN A 173 5.43 -12.78 14.52
C ASN A 173 6.54 -11.90 15.12
N HIS A 174 6.28 -10.59 15.20
CA HIS A 174 7.17 -9.61 15.82
C HIS A 174 6.64 -9.09 17.19
N GLY A 175 5.52 -9.65 17.64
CA GLY A 175 4.85 -9.31 18.89
C GLY A 175 3.94 -8.08 18.78
N ASP A 176 3.24 -7.80 19.87
CA ASP A 176 2.30 -6.68 19.97
C ASP A 176 3.02 -5.34 20.19
N GLN A 177 3.68 -4.85 19.14
CA GLN A 177 4.35 -3.56 19.13
C GLN A 177 4.51 -3.02 17.70
N TRP A 178 4.44 -1.70 17.56
CA TRP A 178 4.85 -1.01 16.34
C TRP A 178 6.38 -1.01 16.24
N LEU A 179 6.91 -1.38 15.09
CA LEU A 179 8.33 -1.37 14.76
C LEU A 179 8.58 -0.40 13.60
N SER A 180 9.68 0.34 13.67
CA SER A 180 10.11 1.23 12.60
C SER A 180 11.06 0.51 11.63
N ALA A 181 10.85 0.71 10.33
CA ALA A 181 11.75 0.31 9.27
C ALA A 181 12.26 1.56 8.55
N ILE A 182 13.58 1.65 8.32
CA ILE A 182 14.22 2.70 7.52
C ILE A 182 15.07 2.02 6.44
N VAL A 183 14.79 2.34 5.18
CA VAL A 183 15.41 1.68 4.02
C VAL A 183 15.79 2.71 2.97
N GLN A 184 17.05 2.69 2.54
CA GLN A 184 17.52 3.58 1.49
C GLN A 184 16.91 3.18 0.13
N LEU A 185 16.38 4.17 -0.60
CA LEU A 185 15.86 3.93 -1.94
C LEU A 185 17.01 3.73 -2.94
N PRO A 186 16.89 2.76 -3.86
CA PRO A 186 17.85 2.59 -4.94
C PRO A 186 17.72 3.73 -5.94
N TYR A 187 18.81 4.04 -6.63
CA TYR A 187 18.76 4.95 -7.76
C TYR A 187 18.07 4.28 -8.96
N LEU A 188 17.02 4.90 -9.48
CA LEU A 188 16.40 4.55 -10.76
C LEU A 188 16.56 5.71 -11.74
N ALA A 189 16.86 5.38 -13.01
CA ALA A 189 17.05 6.38 -14.06
C ALA A 189 15.73 6.90 -14.66
N GLU A 190 14.61 6.26 -14.33
CA GLU A 190 13.28 6.58 -14.83
C GLU A 190 12.29 6.74 -13.68
N THR A 191 11.13 7.37 -13.95
CA THR A 191 10.04 7.49 -12.97
C THR A 191 9.69 6.11 -12.42
N PHE A 192 9.62 6.02 -11.10
CA PHE A 192 9.45 4.76 -10.38
C PHE A 192 8.32 4.86 -9.36
N GLN A 193 8.00 3.72 -8.76
CA GLN A 193 6.97 3.59 -7.74
C GLN A 193 7.46 2.63 -6.65
N ILE A 194 7.08 2.92 -5.41
CA ILE A 194 7.28 2.03 -4.26
C ILE A 194 6.03 1.16 -4.11
N VAL A 195 6.23 -0.12 -3.85
CA VAL A 195 5.14 -1.08 -3.64
C VAL A 195 5.34 -1.75 -2.28
N ILE A 196 4.38 -1.55 -1.37
CA ILE A 196 4.32 -2.23 -0.07
C ILE A 196 3.38 -3.41 -0.25
N GLN A 197 3.92 -4.63 -0.15
CA GLN A 197 3.18 -5.87 -0.34
C GLN A 197 3.10 -6.64 0.97
N ALA A 198 1.91 -7.02 1.37
CA ALA A 198 1.72 -8.01 2.41
C ALA A 198 1.21 -9.33 1.80
N THR A 199 1.81 -10.44 2.21
CA THR A 199 1.44 -11.78 1.74
C THR A 199 0.93 -12.59 2.92
N ARG A 200 -0.28 -13.13 2.80
CA ARG A 200 -0.81 -14.07 3.78
C ARG A 200 -0.09 -15.41 3.61
N LEU A 201 0.58 -15.87 4.67
CA LEU A 201 1.18 -17.20 4.71
C LEU A 201 0.17 -18.25 5.21
N LYS A 202 0.51 -19.04 6.23
CA LYS A 202 -0.27 -20.22 6.62
C LYS A 202 -1.41 -19.90 7.57
N SER A 203 -1.27 -18.90 8.44
CA SER A 203 -2.30 -18.59 9.43
C SER A 203 -3.39 -17.70 8.86
N TRP A 204 -4.56 -17.87 9.45
CA TRP A 204 -5.75 -17.04 9.23
C TRP A 204 -5.91 -16.00 10.35
N SER A 205 -5.13 -16.12 11.43
CA SER A 205 -5.20 -15.27 12.62
C SER A 205 -3.94 -14.41 12.69
N ALA A 206 -3.84 -13.42 11.82
CA ALA A 206 -2.62 -12.64 11.72
C ALA A 206 -2.81 -11.36 10.93
N ASP A 207 -2.66 -10.22 11.58
CA ASP A 207 -2.79 -8.95 10.89
C ASP A 207 -1.41 -8.35 10.72
N ILE A 208 -1.15 -7.89 9.50
CA ILE A 208 0.00 -7.02 9.21
C ILE A 208 -0.58 -5.63 9.06
N ALA A 209 -0.12 -4.69 9.88
CA ALA A 209 -0.50 -3.29 9.78
C ALA A 209 0.70 -2.42 9.41
N ILE A 210 0.43 -1.33 8.72
CA ILE A 210 1.40 -0.29 8.39
C ILE A 210 0.84 1.08 8.74
N ASP A 211 1.72 1.98 9.15
CA ASP A 211 1.39 3.35 9.50
C ASP A 211 2.59 4.28 9.26
N ASP A 212 2.36 5.60 9.27
CA ASP A 212 3.39 6.64 9.29
C ASP A 212 4.47 6.48 8.19
N VAL A 213 4.03 6.38 6.93
CA VAL A 213 4.93 6.21 5.78
C VAL A 213 5.51 7.55 5.36
N ARG A 214 6.84 7.68 5.36
CA ARG A 214 7.53 8.89 4.90
C ARG A 214 8.76 8.63 4.04
N LEU A 215 9.01 9.56 3.13
CA LEU A 215 10.24 9.71 2.39
C LEU A 215 10.99 10.93 2.92
N HIS A 216 12.23 10.73 3.35
CA HIS A 216 13.11 11.79 3.84
C HIS A 216 14.54 11.59 3.35
N ASN A 217 15.38 12.62 3.47
CA ASN A 217 16.79 12.48 3.13
C ASN A 217 17.46 11.54 4.14
N CYS A 218 18.22 10.54 3.66
CA CYS A 218 18.89 9.57 4.53
C CYS A 218 19.99 10.19 5.42
N VAL A 219 20.43 11.42 5.11
CA VAL A 219 21.56 12.08 5.78
C VAL A 219 21.09 13.07 6.85
N GLU A 220 19.77 13.22 7.03
CA GLU A 220 19.17 14.03 8.11
C GLU A 220 18.93 13.22 9.38
#